data_AF-A0A2X2VC92-F1
#
_entry.id   AF-A0A2X2VC92-F1
#
_cell.length_a   1.000
_cell.length_b   1.000
_cell.length_c   1.000
_cell.angle_alpha   90.00
_cell.angle_beta   90.00
_cell.angle_gamma   90.00
#
_symmetry.space_group_name_H-M   'P 1'
#
loop_
_entity.id
_entity.type
_entity.pdbx_description
1 polymer ?
#
loop_
_entity_poly.entity_id
_entity_poly.type
_entity_poly.pdbx_seq_one_letter_code
_entity_poly.pdbx_strand_id
1 'polypeptide(L)'
;MRRILSVLLENESGALSRVIGLFAQRGYNIESLTVAPTDDPTLSRMTIQTVGDEKVLEQIEKQLHKLVDVLRVSELGQGAHVEREIMPGEDSGQRIRKGRGEAQHGDFPWADY
;
A
#
# COMPACT_ATOMS: atom_id res chain seq x y z
N MET A 1 -4.34 -17.24 12.86
CA MET A 1 -3.86 -17.71 11.55
C MET A 1 -3.59 -16.50 10.67
N ARG A 2 -2.61 -16.59 9.75
CA ARG A 2 -2.31 -15.54 8.77
C ARG A 2 -3.14 -15.76 7.50
N ARG A 3 -3.71 -14.71 6.93
CA ARG A 3 -4.48 -14.74 5.69
C ARG A 3 -4.11 -13.56 4.80
N ILE A 4 -4.06 -13.78 3.50
CA ILE A 4 -3.81 -12.77 2.49
C ILE A 4 -5.09 -12.57 1.67
N LEU A 5 -5.61 -11.36 1.69
CA LEU A 5 -6.83 -10.98 0.98
C LEU A 5 -6.46 -10.11 -0.21
N SER A 6 -6.85 -10.54 -1.42
CA SER A 6 -6.84 -9.69 -2.61
C SER A 6 -8.24 -9.08 -2.79
N VAL A 7 -8.30 -7.76 -2.73
CA VAL A 7 -9.51 -6.97 -2.87
C VAL A 7 -9.40 -6.18 -4.18
N LEU A 8 -10.34 -6.37 -5.08
CA LEU A 8 -10.52 -5.54 -6.26
C LEU A 8 -11.53 -4.45 -5.91
N LEU A 9 -11.12 -3.20 -6.06
CA LEU A 9 -11.93 -2.04 -5.73
C LEU A 9 -11.90 -0.97 -6.83
N GLU A 10 -12.88 -0.07 -6.82
CA GLU A 10 -12.88 1.11 -7.68
C GLU A 10 -11.71 2.03 -7.33
N ASN A 11 -11.04 2.56 -8.35
CA ASN A 11 -9.95 3.50 -8.21
C ASN A 11 -10.46 4.94 -8.02
N GLU A 12 -11.34 5.11 -7.03
CA GLU A 12 -11.93 6.40 -6.68
C GLU A 12 -11.45 6.90 -5.32
N SER A 13 -11.50 8.23 -5.15
CA SER A 13 -11.18 8.86 -3.87
C SER A 13 -12.10 8.34 -2.77
N GLY A 14 -11.51 7.80 -1.71
CA GLY A 14 -12.24 7.31 -0.53
C GLY A 14 -12.61 5.83 -0.54
N ALA A 15 -12.43 5.09 -1.64
CA ALA A 15 -12.57 3.63 -1.64
C ALA A 15 -11.53 2.97 -0.71
N LEU A 16 -10.25 3.35 -0.87
CA LEU A 16 -9.15 2.91 0.01
C LEU A 16 -9.42 3.26 1.47
N SER A 17 -9.82 4.50 1.75
CA SER A 17 -10.07 4.99 3.12
C SER A 17 -11.17 4.21 3.82
N ARG A 18 -12.20 3.76 3.11
CA ARG A 18 -13.27 2.94 3.69
C ARG A 18 -12.82 1.54 4.05
N VAL A 19 -11.99 0.92 3.19
CA VAL A 19 -11.38 -0.37 3.52
C VAL A 19 -10.51 -0.22 4.77
N ILE A 20 -9.60 0.75 4.82
CA ILE A 20 -8.76 0.99 6.01
C ILE A 20 -9.62 1.31 7.25
N GLY A 21 -10.66 2.12 7.07
CA GLY A 21 -11.58 2.49 8.14
C GLY A 21 -12.29 1.29 8.77
N LEU A 22 -12.67 0.29 7.97
CA LEU A 22 -13.24 -0.97 8.46
C LEU A 22 -12.27 -1.72 9.40
N PHE A 23 -10.98 -1.79 9.04
CA PHE A 23 -9.97 -2.41 9.88
C PHE A 23 -9.77 -1.62 11.18
N ALA A 24 -9.63 -0.29 11.08
CA ALA A 24 -9.42 0.58 12.23
C ALA A 24 -10.60 0.56 13.22
N GLN A 25 -11.85 0.65 12.73
CA GLN A 25 -13.04 0.70 13.59
C GLN A 25 -13.27 -0.60 14.37
N ARG A 26 -12.85 -1.73 13.81
CA ARG A 26 -13.04 -3.05 14.43
C ARG A 26 -11.81 -3.54 15.18
N GLY A 27 -10.70 -2.80 15.13
CA GLY A 27 -9.44 -3.20 15.74
C GLY A 27 -8.82 -4.43 15.08
N TYR A 28 -9.02 -4.61 13.77
CA TYR A 28 -8.41 -5.71 13.02
C TYR A 28 -6.94 -5.38 12.72
N ASN A 29 -6.05 -6.35 12.93
CA ASN A 29 -4.62 -6.16 12.69
C ASN A 29 -4.29 -6.20 11.20
N ILE A 30 -3.49 -5.27 10.72
CA ILE A 30 -2.92 -5.28 9.36
C ILE A 30 -1.42 -5.52 9.50
N GLU A 31 -0.90 -6.61 8.95
CA GLU A 31 0.54 -6.86 8.91
C GLU A 31 1.20 -6.14 7.74
N SER A 32 0.58 -6.22 6.56
CA SER A 32 1.02 -5.51 5.37
C SER A 32 -0.17 -5.16 4.48
N LEU A 33 -0.01 -4.08 3.72
CA LEU A 33 -0.99 -3.64 2.76
C LEU A 33 -0.28 -3.06 1.55
N THR A 34 -0.70 -3.47 0.37
CA THR A 34 -0.22 -2.91 -0.89
C THR A 34 -1.41 -2.59 -1.77
N VAL A 35 -1.31 -1.50 -2.51
CA VAL A 35 -2.31 -1.10 -3.50
C VAL A 35 -1.61 -0.78 -4.81
N ALA A 36 -2.16 -1.26 -5.90
CA ALA A 36 -1.73 -0.91 -7.24
C ALA A 36 -2.94 -0.82 -8.18
N PRO A 37 -2.94 0.12 -9.15
CA PRO A 37 -3.91 0.10 -10.24
C PRO A 37 -3.78 -1.19 -11.04
N THR A 38 -4.87 -1.65 -11.63
CA THR A 38 -4.88 -2.80 -12.53
C THR A 38 -4.67 -2.39 -13.99
N ASP A 39 -4.73 -3.34 -14.93
CA ASP A 39 -4.73 -3.03 -16.37
C ASP A 39 -5.88 -2.08 -16.75
N ASP A 40 -7.00 -2.17 -16.03
CA ASP A 40 -8.06 -1.17 -16.06
C ASP A 40 -7.74 -0.07 -15.03
N PRO A 41 -7.48 1.19 -15.46
CA PRO A 41 -7.13 2.30 -14.56
C PRO A 41 -8.30 2.74 -13.67
N THR A 42 -9.53 2.31 -13.98
CA THR A 42 -10.71 2.55 -13.12
C THR A 42 -10.75 1.60 -11.92
N LEU A 43 -9.88 0.58 -11.90
CA LEU A 43 -9.84 -0.44 -10.87
C LEU A 43 -8.46 -0.53 -10.22
N SER A 44 -8.47 -0.75 -8.91
CA SER A 44 -7.28 -0.95 -8.08
C SER A 44 -7.36 -2.30 -7.39
N ARG A 45 -6.21 -2.98 -7.32
CA ARG A 45 -6.04 -4.19 -6.53
C ARG A 45 -5.32 -3.84 -5.24
N MET A 46 -5.99 -4.09 -4.13
CA MET A 46 -5.41 -4.04 -2.79
C MET A 46 -5.12 -5.45 -2.31
N THR A 47 -3.92 -5.67 -1.80
CA THR A 47 -3.53 -6.90 -1.12
C THR A 47 -3.33 -6.59 0.35
N ILE A 48 -4.04 -7.29 1.23
CA ILE A 48 -3.99 -7.09 2.68
C ILE A 48 -3.56 -8.40 3.34
N GLN A 49 -2.46 -8.36 4.07
CA GLN A 49 -2.04 -9.44 4.95
C GLN A 49 -2.51 -9.13 6.37
N THR A 50 -3.20 -10.08 6.99
CA THR A 50 -3.76 -9.92 8.32
C THR A 50 -3.62 -11.21 9.13
N VAL A 51 -3.62 -11.07 10.45
CA VAL A 51 -3.56 -12.17 11.41
C VAL A 51 -4.72 -12.05 12.38
N GLY A 52 -5.42 -13.16 12.58
CA GLY A 52 -6.50 -13.26 13.54
C GLY A 52 -7.05 -14.68 13.67
N ASP A 53 -8.04 -14.84 14.52
CA ASP A 53 -8.80 -16.09 14.63
C ASP A 53 -9.71 -16.27 13.41
N GLU A 54 -10.08 -17.51 13.11
CA GLU A 54 -10.89 -17.84 11.93
C GLU A 54 -12.22 -17.04 11.89
N LYS A 55 -12.87 -16.85 13.04
CA LYS A 55 -14.07 -16.02 13.16
C LYS A 55 -13.82 -14.55 12.78
N VAL A 56 -12.66 -14.01 13.14
CA VAL A 56 -12.28 -12.62 12.81
C VAL A 56 -12.01 -12.51 11.32
N LEU A 57 -11.28 -13.46 10.75
CA LEU A 57 -10.96 -13.49 9.32
C LEU A 57 -12.21 -13.61 8.45
N GLU A 58 -13.15 -14.50 8.81
CA GLU A 58 -14.45 -14.58 8.13
C GLU A 58 -15.26 -13.30 8.25
N GLN A 59 -15.20 -12.62 9.41
CA GLN A 59 -15.89 -11.35 9.59
C GLN A 59 -15.29 -10.27 8.72
N ILE A 60 -13.96 -10.18 8.63
CA ILE A 60 -13.27 -9.23 7.75
C ILE A 60 -13.77 -9.42 6.31
N GLU A 61 -13.72 -10.64 5.79
CA GLU A 61 -14.19 -10.96 4.43
C GLU A 61 -15.67 -10.59 4.21
N LYS A 62 -16.55 -10.96 5.15
CA LYS A 62 -17.98 -10.61 5.09
C LYS A 62 -18.23 -9.11 5.13
N GLN A 63 -17.42 -8.34 5.84
CA GLN A 63 -17.58 -6.89 5.92
C GLN A 63 -17.01 -6.20 4.67
N LEU A 64 -15.90 -6.70 4.12
CA LEU A 64 -15.34 -6.21 2.85
C LEU A 64 -16.35 -6.37 1.70
N HIS A 65 -17.06 -7.50 1.63
CA HIS A 65 -18.12 -7.71 0.65
C HIS A 65 -19.32 -6.75 0.75
N LYS A 66 -19.47 -6.03 1.87
CA LYS A 66 -20.55 -5.05 2.06
C LYS A 66 -20.15 -3.63 1.64
N LEU A 67 -18.86 -3.39 1.40
CA LEU A 67 -18.40 -2.09 0.93
C LEU A 67 -18.78 -1.93 -0.54
N VAL A 68 -19.43 -0.80 -0.86
CA VAL A 68 -19.94 -0.53 -2.21
C VAL A 68 -18.81 -0.51 -3.26
N ASP A 69 -17.60 -0.10 -2.88
CA ASP A 69 -16.47 0.02 -3.82
C ASP A 69 -15.74 -1.29 -4.03
N VAL A 70 -16.09 -2.34 -3.29
CA VAL A 70 -15.42 -3.63 -3.38
C VAL A 70 -16.15 -4.48 -4.39
N LEU A 71 -15.52 -4.67 -5.56
CA LEU A 71 -16.05 -5.50 -6.64
C LEU A 71 -15.84 -6.99 -6.36
N ARG A 72 -14.70 -7.34 -5.78
CA ARG A 72 -14.35 -8.74 -5.51
C ARG A 72 -13.38 -8.83 -4.34
N VAL A 73 -13.57 -9.83 -3.49
CA VAL A 73 -12.61 -10.27 -2.49
C VAL A 73 -12.20 -11.70 -2.83
N SER A 74 -10.92 -12.02 -2.71
CA SER A 74 -10.40 -13.36 -2.94
C SER A 74 -9.28 -13.64 -1.96
N GLU A 75 -9.27 -14.83 -1.38
CA GLU A 75 -8.17 -15.30 -0.56
C GLU A 75 -7.04 -15.81 -1.46
N LEU A 76 -5.83 -15.25 -1.29
CA LEU A 76 -4.62 -15.79 -1.91
C LEU A 76 -4.08 -16.87 -0.97
N GLY A 77 -4.46 -18.13 -1.23
CA GLY A 77 -3.93 -19.29 -0.48
C GLY A 77 -2.46 -19.59 -0.79
N GLN A 78 -1.85 -20.55 -0.10
CA GLN A 78 -0.46 -21.04 -0.29
C GLN A 78 -0.16 -21.66 -1.69
N GLY A 79 -1.02 -21.48 -2.69
CA GLY A 79 -0.69 -21.77 -4.09
C GLY A 79 0.33 -20.76 -4.63
N ALA A 80 0.94 -21.01 -5.79
CA ALA A 80 2.00 -20.17 -6.35
C ALA A 80 1.55 -18.71 -6.57
N HIS A 81 1.78 -17.86 -5.58
CA HIS A 81 1.70 -16.41 -5.69
C HIS A 81 3.12 -15.85 -5.55
N VAL A 82 3.47 -14.89 -6.41
CA VAL A 82 4.77 -14.22 -6.36
C VAL A 82 4.59 -12.98 -5.50
N GLU A 83 5.09 -13.03 -4.27
CA GLU A 83 5.27 -11.84 -3.45
C GLU A 83 6.59 -11.17 -3.85
N ARG A 84 6.54 -9.89 -4.21
CA ARG A 84 7.73 -9.05 -4.37
C ARG A 84 7.51 -7.78 -3.59
N GLU A 85 8.28 -7.62 -2.53
CA GLU A 85 8.47 -6.34 -1.86
C GLU A 85 9.64 -5.61 -2.53
N ILE A 86 9.46 -4.34 -2.83
CA ILE A 86 10.53 -3.48 -3.36
C ILE A 86 11.07 -2.69 -2.18
N MET A 87 12.30 -3.01 -1.75
CA MET A 87 13.04 -2.13 -0.85
C MET A 87 13.69 -1.03 -1.69
N PRO A 88 13.41 0.26 -1.41
CA PRO A 88 14.23 1.34 -1.97
C PRO A 88 15.66 1.12 -1.49
N GLY A 89 16.60 0.95 -2.42
CA GLY A 89 18.01 1.01 -2.07
C GLY A 89 18.31 2.40 -1.53
N GLU A 90 18.88 2.48 -0.33
CA GLU A 90 19.47 3.74 0.14
C GLU A 90 20.58 4.10 -0.85
N ASP A 91 20.33 5.12 -1.68
CA ASP A 91 21.40 5.75 -2.44
C ASP A 91 22.33 6.39 -1.41
N SER A 92 23.39 5.65 -1.06
CA SER A 92 24.47 6.12 -0.21
C SER A 92 25.22 7.20 -0.97
N GLY A 93 24.62 8.40 -0.97
CA GLY A 93 25.13 9.58 -1.63
C GLY A 93 26.61 9.75 -1.32
N GLN A 94 27.44 9.60 -2.35
CA GLN A 94 28.83 9.97 -2.31
C GLN A 94 28.91 11.41 -1.81
N ARG A 95 29.36 11.58 -0.56
CA ARG A 95 29.75 12.87 0.00
C ARG A 95 30.81 13.47 -0.92
N ILE A 96 30.37 14.37 -1.79
CA ILE A 96 31.26 15.26 -2.52
C ILE A 96 32.00 16.06 -1.44
N ARG A 97 33.28 15.76 -1.25
CA ARG A 97 34.17 16.54 -0.39
C ARG A 97 34.25 17.93 -1.00
N LYS A 98 33.47 18.89 -0.47
CA LYS A 98 33.59 20.30 -0.83
C LYS A 98 34.96 20.78 -0.36
N GLY A 99 35.90 20.83 -1.30
CA GLY A 99 37.15 21.55 -1.15
C GLY A 99 36.85 23.01 -0.82
N ARG A 100 37.58 23.54 0.16
CA ARG A 100 37.50 24.91 0.65
C ARG A 100 37.88 25.85 -0.51
N GLY A 101 36.90 26.56 -1.05
CA GLY A 101 37.04 27.60 -2.05
C GLY A 101 35.73 28.38 -2.11
N GLU A 102 35.81 29.70 -1.97
CA GLU A 102 34.71 30.63 -1.72
C GLU A 102 33.63 30.54 -2.82
N ALA A 103 32.39 30.24 -2.45
CA ALA A 103 31.25 30.39 -3.34
C ALA A 103 30.77 31.85 -3.26
N GLN A 104 30.97 32.61 -4.34
CA GLN A 104 30.37 33.92 -4.51
C GLN A 104 28.87 33.76 -4.81
N HIS A 105 28.09 34.71 -4.31
CA HIS A 105 26.64 34.77 -4.39
C HIS A 105 26.20 34.93 -5.87
N GLY A 106 25.72 33.85 -6.50
CA GLY A 106 25.25 33.87 -7.89
C GLY A 106 25.08 32.52 -8.60
N ASP A 107 25.57 31.41 -8.03
CA ASP A 107 25.69 30.13 -8.75
C ASP A 107 24.55 29.10 -8.53
N PHE A 108 23.41 29.50 -7.96
CA PHE A 108 22.29 28.57 -7.71
C PHE A 108 21.01 29.02 -8.43
N PRO A 109 20.69 28.47 -9.62
CA PRO A 109 19.56 28.87 -10.46
C PRO A 109 18.18 28.41 -9.95
N TRP A 110 18.09 27.94 -8.71
CA TRP A 110 16.84 27.48 -8.08
C TRP A 110 16.39 28.38 -6.93
N ALA A 111 17.09 29.49 -6.67
CA ALA A 111 16.79 30.38 -5.55
C ALA A 111 15.65 31.40 -5.84
N ASP A 112 15.14 31.42 -7.08
CA ASP A 112 14.06 32.32 -7.52
C ASP A 112 12.76 31.57 -7.89
N TYR A 113 12.49 30.44 -7.22
CA TYR A 113 11.17 29.77 -7.26
C TYR A 113 10.68 29.44 -5.85
#